data_AF-A0A1E4HLB4-F1
#
_entry.id   AF-A0A1E4HLB4-F1
#
_cell.length_a   1.000
_cell.length_b   1.000
_cell.length_c   1.000
_cell.angle_alpha   90.00
_cell.angle_beta   90.00
_cell.angle_gamma   90.00
#
_symmetry.space_group_name_H-M   'P 1'
#
loop_
_entity.id
_entity.type
_entity.pdbx_description
1 polymer ?
#
loop_
_entity_poly.entity_id
_entity_poly.type
_entity_poly.pdbx_seq_one_letter_code
_entity_poly.pdbx_strand_id
1 'polypeptide(L)'
;MTDTGQTERPVTPPPTEPSGSGLSRRALFGLAGAGVVVAGGAAAIGYAAGSSGGGSGRPGVVPFRDVHQAGVATPAQDRLHFAAFDLTTTDRVAVARLLARWATAAERMTAGEETAAGGAVGGNPLAPPADTGEALGLPAASLTITVGFGGSFFDKLGLQDRRPPALADLPPFRLDALDPARSGGDICVQACSDDPQVAVHAVRNLARMGFGTTSVRWSQLGFGRTSSTSTAQTTPRNLFGFKDGTNNVKAEEPDQLDDHVWVQPGDGPDWMTGGTYLVARRIRMHIETWDRTSLQEQEQIVGRSKGEGNPL
;
A
#
# COMPACT_ATOMS: atom_id res chain seq x y z
N MET A 1 -13.48 -27.47 62.69
CA MET A 1 -13.67 -27.04 64.08
C MET A 1 -12.81 -25.80 64.24
N THR A 2 -13.45 -24.62 64.35
CA THR A 2 -12.94 -23.25 64.67
C THR A 2 -11.75 -22.72 63.87
N ASP A 3 -11.90 -21.83 62.88
CA ASP A 3 -12.30 -20.40 62.90
C ASP A 3 -11.32 -19.45 63.60
N THR A 4 -10.67 -18.59 62.80
CA THR A 4 -10.30 -17.17 63.00
C THR A 4 -9.74 -16.73 61.63
N GLY A 5 -10.12 -15.66 60.94
CA GLY A 5 -10.77 -14.41 61.32
C GLY A 5 -9.91 -13.27 60.77
N GLN A 6 -10.12 -12.84 59.51
CA GLN A 6 -9.62 -11.54 59.03
C GLN A 6 -10.65 -10.87 58.12
N THR A 7 -11.11 -9.71 58.58
CA THR A 7 -12.12 -8.84 57.99
C THR A 7 -11.42 -7.83 57.07
N GLU A 8 -11.73 -7.85 55.78
CA GLU A 8 -11.31 -6.81 54.83
C GLU A 8 -12.10 -5.51 55.07
N ARG A 9 -11.39 -4.38 55.13
CA ARG A 9 -11.99 -3.03 55.21
C ARG A 9 -12.24 -2.50 53.80
N PRO A 10 -13.40 -1.87 53.51
CA PRO A 10 -13.67 -1.27 52.21
C PRO A 10 -12.89 0.05 52.00
N VAL A 11 -12.33 0.22 50.81
CA VAL A 11 -11.65 1.44 50.35
C VAL A 11 -12.67 2.40 49.72
N THR A 12 -12.75 3.62 50.24
CA THR A 12 -13.64 4.70 49.76
C THR A 12 -13.05 5.39 48.52
N PRO A 13 -13.85 5.70 47.48
CA PRO A 13 -13.38 6.47 46.33
C PRO A 13 -13.27 7.99 46.64
N PRO A 14 -12.37 8.72 45.94
CA PRO A 14 -12.21 10.17 46.12
C PRO A 14 -13.39 10.98 45.55
N PRO A 15 -13.66 12.18 46.10
CA PRO A 15 -14.81 13.00 45.73
C PRO A 15 -14.63 13.76 44.40
N THR A 16 -15.75 13.88 43.69
CA THR A 16 -15.94 14.61 42.43
C THR A 16 -16.01 16.12 42.68
N GLU A 17 -15.24 16.91 41.91
CA GLU A 17 -15.32 18.38 41.94
C GLU A 17 -16.50 18.92 41.09
N PRO A 18 -17.16 20.01 41.51
CA PRO A 18 -18.28 20.61 40.79
C PRO A 18 -17.84 21.50 39.62
N SER A 19 -18.47 21.28 38.47
CA SER A 19 -18.45 22.10 37.27
C SER A 19 -19.10 23.48 37.48
N GLY A 20 -18.30 24.54 37.34
CA GLY A 20 -18.77 25.94 37.34
C GLY A 20 -19.41 26.35 36.02
N SER A 21 -20.58 26.97 36.11
CA SER A 21 -21.37 27.54 35.02
C SER A 21 -21.01 28.98 34.68
N GLY A 22 -21.02 29.34 33.39
CA GLY A 22 -21.49 30.65 32.91
C GLY A 22 -20.47 31.57 32.25
N LEU A 23 -20.55 31.75 30.92
CA LEU A 23 -21.22 32.89 30.28
C LEU A 23 -20.95 32.90 28.76
N SER A 24 -22.04 32.88 28.00
CA SER A 24 -22.11 33.13 26.55
C SER A 24 -21.68 34.56 26.22
N ARG A 25 -20.78 34.72 25.23
CA ARG A 25 -20.51 36.00 24.56
C ARG A 25 -20.88 35.88 23.08
N ARG A 26 -22.18 35.91 22.85
CA ARG A 26 -22.81 36.38 21.62
C ARG A 26 -22.65 37.90 21.60
N ALA A 27 -21.62 38.44 20.94
CA ALA A 27 -21.53 39.82 20.43
C ALA A 27 -20.08 40.13 20.02
N LEU A 28 -19.88 40.36 18.72
CA LEU A 28 -18.83 41.13 18.02
C LEU A 28 -18.52 40.38 16.70
N PHE A 29 -18.70 40.87 15.49
CA PHE A 29 -19.12 42.16 14.94
C PHE A 29 -19.76 41.86 13.57
N GLY A 30 -20.77 42.63 13.19
CA GLY A 30 -21.44 42.54 11.89
C GLY A 30 -20.79 43.39 10.79
N LEU A 31 -21.17 43.04 9.57
CA LEU A 31 -21.53 43.91 8.43
C LEU A 31 -20.53 44.95 7.90
N ALA A 32 -20.03 44.68 6.68
CA ALA A 32 -19.91 45.69 5.63
C ALA A 32 -20.26 45.04 4.27
N GLY A 33 -21.20 45.64 3.54
CA GLY A 33 -21.73 45.16 2.25
C GLY A 33 -21.36 46.06 1.06
N ALA A 34 -22.02 45.76 -0.07
CA ALA A 34 -21.97 46.37 -1.41
C ALA A 34 -20.74 45.94 -2.26
N GLY A 35 -20.84 45.42 -3.49
CA GLY A 35 -21.92 45.30 -4.47
C GLY A 35 -21.52 46.00 -5.78
N VAL A 36 -21.24 45.26 -6.87
CA VAL A 36 -21.30 45.74 -8.28
C VAL A 36 -21.58 44.55 -9.22
N VAL A 37 -22.58 44.71 -10.08
CA VAL A 37 -22.88 43.89 -11.27
C VAL A 37 -22.48 44.71 -12.50
N VAL A 38 -21.67 44.16 -13.43
CA VAL A 38 -21.69 44.53 -14.87
C VAL A 38 -21.24 43.33 -15.71
N ALA A 39 -21.97 43.10 -16.80
CA ALA A 39 -21.85 42.05 -17.80
C ALA A 39 -20.70 42.25 -18.83
N GLY A 40 -20.28 41.18 -19.51
CA GLY A 40 -19.47 41.26 -20.73
C GLY A 40 -18.82 39.92 -21.12
N GLY A 41 -19.10 39.42 -22.32
CA GLY A 41 -18.63 38.12 -22.82
C GLY A 41 -17.30 38.16 -23.60
N ALA A 42 -16.94 36.95 -24.05
CA ALA A 42 -15.92 36.56 -25.03
C ALA A 42 -14.49 36.19 -24.54
N ALA A 43 -14.17 34.91 -24.78
CA ALA A 43 -12.89 34.32 -25.15
C ALA A 43 -11.67 34.42 -24.20
N ALA A 44 -11.43 33.33 -23.47
CA ALA A 44 -10.08 32.90 -23.13
C ALA A 44 -10.01 31.36 -23.25
N ILE A 45 -9.29 30.86 -24.25
CA ILE A 45 -8.76 29.50 -24.28
C ILE A 45 -7.69 29.46 -23.19
N GLY A 46 -8.02 28.86 -22.06
CA GLY A 46 -7.08 28.58 -20.97
C GLY A 46 -6.91 27.07 -20.85
N TYR A 47 -5.76 26.57 -21.31
CA TYR A 47 -5.24 25.29 -20.84
C TYR A 47 -5.04 25.42 -19.32
N ALA A 48 -6.01 24.94 -18.55
CA ALA A 48 -5.81 24.73 -17.13
C ALA A 48 -4.93 23.48 -17.00
N ALA A 49 -3.61 23.69 -16.97
CA ALA A 49 -2.71 22.82 -16.21
C ALA A 49 -3.22 22.86 -14.78
N GLY A 50 -4.10 21.90 -14.46
CA GLY A 50 -4.67 21.74 -13.15
C GLY A 50 -3.54 21.42 -12.18
N SER A 51 -3.23 22.41 -11.36
CA SER A 51 -2.51 22.28 -10.11
C SER A 51 -2.85 20.95 -9.46
N SER A 52 -1.82 20.13 -9.20
CA SER A 52 -1.89 19.02 -8.25
C SER A 52 -2.20 19.62 -6.88
N GLY A 53 -3.51 19.79 -6.66
CA GLY A 53 -4.06 20.44 -5.49
C GLY A 53 -3.65 19.68 -4.25
N GLY A 54 -3.19 20.44 -3.26
CA GLY A 54 -3.27 20.03 -1.86
C GLY A 54 -4.73 19.74 -1.53
N GLY A 55 -5.15 18.50 -1.78
CA GLY A 55 -6.47 18.03 -1.44
C GLY A 55 -6.58 17.91 0.07
N SER A 56 -7.70 18.38 0.60
CA SER A 56 -8.21 18.05 1.93
C SER A 56 -8.56 16.55 2.01
N GLY A 57 -7.55 15.70 1.80
CA GLY A 57 -7.68 14.25 1.86
C GLY A 57 -8.06 13.82 3.27
N ARG A 58 -8.91 12.80 3.38
CA ARG A 58 -9.12 12.13 4.66
C ARG A 58 -7.74 11.61 5.12
N PRO A 59 -7.29 11.93 6.35
CA PRO A 59 -6.01 11.46 6.85
C PRO A 59 -5.88 9.95 6.68
N GLY A 60 -4.76 9.49 6.10
CA GLY A 60 -4.49 8.07 5.86
C GLY A 60 -5.24 7.44 4.69
N VAL A 61 -5.86 8.20 3.78
CA VAL A 61 -6.40 7.67 2.51
C VAL A 61 -5.46 8.04 1.37
N VAL A 62 -5.00 7.04 0.62
CA VAL A 62 -4.24 7.23 -0.63
C VAL A 62 -5.22 7.09 -1.82
N PRO A 63 -5.21 8.02 -2.79
CA PRO A 63 -6.08 7.89 -3.96
C PRO A 63 -5.86 6.59 -4.73
N PHE A 64 -6.95 5.89 -5.06
CA PHE A 64 -6.92 4.65 -5.84
C PHE A 64 -6.92 4.89 -7.35
N ARG A 65 -7.64 5.92 -7.81
CA ARG A 65 -7.83 6.25 -9.23
C ARG A 65 -6.82 7.31 -9.65
N ASP A 66 -5.87 6.91 -10.49
CA ASP A 66 -4.89 7.79 -11.12
C ASP A 66 -4.38 7.14 -12.43
N VAL A 67 -3.53 7.86 -13.17
CA VAL A 67 -2.79 7.36 -14.33
C VAL A 67 -1.87 6.20 -13.93
N HIS A 68 -1.22 6.32 -12.77
CA HIS A 68 -0.34 5.28 -12.21
C HIS A 68 -1.02 4.59 -11.03
N GLN A 69 -0.83 3.28 -10.89
CA GLN A 69 -1.26 2.62 -9.65
C GLN A 69 -0.48 3.16 -8.45
N ALA A 70 -1.19 3.43 -7.35
CA ALA A 70 -0.56 3.71 -6.06
C ALA A 70 0.26 2.51 -5.55
N GLY A 71 1.15 2.76 -4.59
CA GLY A 71 2.07 1.77 -4.03
C GLY A 71 3.40 1.62 -4.78
N VAL A 72 3.65 2.47 -5.78
CA VAL A 72 4.94 2.57 -6.50
C VAL A 72 5.68 3.85 -6.11
N ALA A 73 5.21 5.02 -6.57
CA ALA A 73 5.75 6.32 -6.19
C ALA A 73 5.18 6.85 -4.86
N THR A 74 4.12 6.22 -4.33
CA THR A 74 3.54 6.56 -3.02
C THR A 74 4.62 6.50 -1.93
N PRO A 75 4.63 7.41 -0.94
CA PRO A 75 5.49 7.30 0.23
C PRO A 75 5.39 5.90 0.86
N ALA A 76 6.54 5.25 1.05
CA ALA A 76 6.59 3.86 1.49
C ALA A 76 5.94 3.68 2.88
N GLN A 77 4.94 2.82 2.98
CA GLN A 77 4.24 2.49 4.22
C GLN A 77 5.01 1.48 5.07
N ASP A 78 4.70 1.39 6.36
CA ASP A 78 5.48 0.60 7.31
C ASP A 78 5.32 -0.92 7.14
N ARG A 79 4.19 -1.40 6.58
CA ARG A 79 3.86 -2.83 6.48
C ARG A 79 3.55 -3.23 5.04
N LEU A 80 3.86 -4.49 4.74
CA LEU A 80 3.60 -5.12 3.45
C LEU A 80 2.93 -6.49 3.67
N HIS A 81 1.91 -6.78 2.86
CA HIS A 81 1.52 -8.15 2.53
C HIS A 81 1.57 -8.31 1.01
N PHE A 82 2.55 -9.09 0.55
CA PHE A 82 2.68 -9.46 -0.85
C PHE A 82 2.10 -10.86 -1.06
N ALA A 83 1.32 -11.05 -2.11
CA ALA A 83 0.86 -12.37 -2.52
C ALA A 83 0.94 -12.55 -4.04
N ALA A 84 1.40 -13.72 -4.46
CA ALA A 84 1.30 -14.17 -5.84
C ALA A 84 0.20 -15.23 -5.95
N PHE A 85 -0.52 -15.19 -7.06
CA PHE A 85 -1.66 -16.04 -7.36
C PHE A 85 -1.44 -16.79 -8.67
N ASP A 86 -1.83 -18.06 -8.69
CA ASP A 86 -1.97 -18.84 -9.91
C ASP A 86 -3.43 -18.85 -10.36
N LEU A 87 -3.67 -18.61 -11.64
CA LEU A 87 -4.95 -18.85 -12.32
C LEU A 87 -5.28 -20.35 -12.29
N THR A 88 -6.50 -20.66 -11.90
CA THR A 88 -7.08 -22.02 -11.89
C THR A 88 -8.04 -22.26 -13.07
N THR A 89 -8.20 -21.26 -13.93
CA THR A 89 -9.06 -21.29 -15.13
C THR A 89 -8.39 -20.55 -16.28
N THR A 90 -8.72 -20.95 -17.50
CA THR A 90 -8.32 -20.26 -18.74
C THR A 90 -9.45 -19.40 -19.33
N ASP A 91 -10.61 -19.33 -18.67
CA ASP A 91 -11.73 -18.50 -19.09
C ASP A 91 -11.41 -17.02 -18.87
N ARG A 92 -11.07 -16.33 -19.97
CA ARG A 92 -10.78 -14.88 -20.00
C ARG A 92 -11.92 -14.04 -19.44
N VAL A 93 -13.17 -14.43 -19.65
CA VAL A 93 -14.34 -13.68 -19.18
C VAL A 93 -14.46 -13.81 -17.66
N ALA A 94 -14.24 -15.01 -17.11
CA ALA A 94 -14.20 -15.21 -15.67
C ALA A 94 -13.06 -14.42 -14.99
N VAL A 95 -11.87 -14.41 -15.59
CA VAL A 95 -10.72 -13.65 -15.09
C VAL A 95 -10.97 -12.14 -15.17
N ALA A 96 -11.48 -11.62 -16.29
CA ALA A 96 -11.81 -10.20 -16.42
C ALA A 96 -12.87 -9.76 -15.39
N ARG A 97 -13.89 -10.59 -15.15
CA ARG A 97 -14.88 -10.33 -14.09
C ARG A 97 -14.26 -10.34 -12.70
N LEU A 98 -13.32 -11.24 -12.42
CA LEU A 98 -12.60 -11.25 -11.15
C LEU A 98 -11.80 -9.96 -10.97
N LEU A 99 -11.00 -9.57 -11.96
CA LEU A 99 -10.18 -8.35 -11.90
C LEU A 99 -11.05 -7.09 -11.71
N ALA A 100 -12.22 -7.02 -12.36
CA ALA A 100 -13.17 -5.93 -12.13
C ALA A 100 -13.69 -5.90 -10.68
N ARG A 101 -14.05 -7.07 -10.12
CA ARG A 101 -14.48 -7.15 -8.70
C ARG A 101 -13.34 -6.80 -7.74
N TRP A 102 -12.12 -7.25 -8.02
CA TRP A 102 -10.93 -6.90 -7.25
C TRP A 102 -10.68 -5.39 -7.27
N ALA A 103 -10.81 -4.74 -8.42
CA ALA A 103 -10.65 -3.29 -8.53
C ALA A 103 -11.71 -2.53 -7.69
N THR A 104 -12.98 -2.94 -7.74
CA THR A 104 -14.03 -2.35 -6.90
C THR A 104 -13.76 -2.57 -5.42
N ALA A 105 -13.36 -3.78 -5.02
CA ALA A 105 -13.04 -4.08 -3.63
C ALA A 105 -11.81 -3.28 -3.15
N ALA A 106 -10.77 -3.18 -3.99
CA ALA A 106 -9.55 -2.45 -3.68
C ALA A 106 -9.84 -0.96 -3.48
N GLU A 107 -10.59 -0.32 -4.38
CA GLU A 107 -11.00 1.09 -4.26
C GLU A 107 -11.68 1.37 -2.93
N ARG A 108 -12.60 0.49 -2.51
CA ARG A 108 -13.30 0.59 -1.23
C ARG A 108 -12.35 0.42 -0.03
N MET A 109 -11.53 -0.63 -0.05
CA MET A 109 -10.59 -0.91 1.05
C MET A 109 -9.56 0.21 1.21
N THR A 110 -9.05 0.78 0.12
CA THR A 110 -8.13 1.94 0.18
C THR A 110 -8.78 3.20 0.76
N ALA A 111 -10.11 3.30 0.72
CA ALA A 111 -10.88 4.36 1.38
C ALA A 111 -11.20 4.03 2.87
N GLY A 112 -10.76 2.87 3.38
CA GLY A 112 -11.07 2.40 4.73
C GLY A 112 -12.47 1.80 4.85
N GLU A 113 -13.06 1.37 3.73
CA GLU A 113 -14.37 0.74 3.69
C GLU A 113 -14.27 -0.79 3.53
N GLU A 114 -15.32 -1.49 3.93
CA GLU A 114 -15.48 -2.92 3.65
C GLU A 114 -15.55 -3.17 2.12
N THR A 115 -15.17 -4.37 1.69
CA THR A 115 -15.17 -4.79 0.26
C THR A 115 -16.51 -4.62 -0.46
N ALA A 116 -17.61 -4.61 0.29
CA ALA A 116 -18.94 -4.20 -0.13
C ALA A 116 -19.61 -3.40 1.00
N ALA A 117 -20.59 -2.55 0.69
CA ALA A 117 -21.30 -1.79 1.71
C ALA A 117 -22.00 -2.73 2.70
N GLY A 118 -21.65 -2.64 3.99
CA GLY A 118 -22.13 -3.57 5.02
C GLY A 118 -21.72 -5.02 4.75
N GLY A 119 -20.60 -5.25 4.07
CA GLY A 119 -20.17 -6.56 3.62
C GLY A 119 -19.89 -7.56 4.75
N ALA A 120 -19.49 -7.11 5.93
CA ALA A 120 -19.15 -7.95 7.07
C ALA A 120 -20.37 -8.32 7.93
N VAL A 121 -21.32 -7.39 8.12
CA VAL A 121 -22.44 -7.56 9.08
C VAL A 121 -23.83 -7.16 8.56
N GLY A 122 -23.92 -6.46 7.43
CA GLY A 122 -25.16 -5.87 6.91
C GLY A 122 -25.92 -6.72 5.89
N GLY A 123 -25.40 -7.89 5.52
CA GLY A 123 -25.99 -8.78 4.52
C GLY A 123 -27.06 -9.74 5.05
N ASN A 124 -27.45 -10.71 4.22
CA ASN A 124 -28.35 -11.80 4.62
C ASN A 124 -27.67 -12.66 5.72
N PRO A 125 -28.29 -12.84 6.90
CA PRO A 125 -27.70 -13.60 8.01
C PRO A 125 -27.47 -15.09 7.72
N LEU A 126 -28.10 -15.63 6.66
CA LEU A 126 -27.94 -17.02 6.23
C LEU A 126 -26.92 -17.19 5.09
N ALA A 127 -26.29 -16.10 4.62
CA ALA A 127 -25.27 -16.13 3.58
C ALA A 127 -23.88 -15.81 4.17
N PRO A 128 -22.79 -16.34 3.58
CA PRO A 128 -21.45 -15.87 3.92
C PRO A 128 -21.32 -14.36 3.66
N PRO A 129 -20.64 -13.61 4.55
CA PRO A 129 -20.44 -12.18 4.37
C PRO A 129 -19.56 -11.87 3.15
N ALA A 130 -19.77 -10.70 2.56
CA ALA A 130 -18.99 -10.21 1.43
C ALA A 130 -17.60 -9.69 1.87
N ASP A 131 -17.44 -9.33 3.13
CA ASP A 131 -16.17 -8.95 3.76
C ASP A 131 -15.87 -9.86 4.95
N THR A 132 -14.61 -10.21 5.20
CA THR A 132 -14.22 -11.08 6.31
C THR A 132 -14.23 -10.40 7.68
N GLY A 133 -14.31 -9.06 7.72
CA GLY A 133 -14.63 -8.28 8.91
C GLY A 133 -13.48 -7.98 9.87
N GLU A 134 -12.28 -8.54 9.67
CA GLU A 134 -11.15 -8.33 10.57
C GLU A 134 -10.63 -6.88 10.55
N ALA A 135 -10.94 -6.06 9.55
CA ALA A 135 -10.57 -4.64 9.53
C ALA A 135 -11.69 -3.70 10.02
N LEU A 136 -12.82 -4.22 10.52
CA LEU A 136 -13.88 -3.38 11.07
C LEU A 136 -13.37 -2.49 12.21
N GLY A 137 -13.63 -1.19 12.10
CA GLY A 137 -13.20 -0.19 13.08
C GLY A 137 -11.75 0.28 12.92
N LEU A 138 -10.99 -0.27 11.96
CA LEU A 138 -9.66 0.24 11.60
C LEU A 138 -9.78 1.38 10.57
N PRO A 139 -8.83 2.34 10.56
CA PRO A 139 -8.78 3.37 9.53
C PRO A 139 -8.25 2.80 8.19
N ALA A 140 -8.29 3.60 7.13
CA ALA A 140 -7.69 3.26 5.84
C ALA A 140 -6.17 3.01 5.90
N ALA A 141 -5.48 3.58 6.90
CA ALA A 141 -4.08 3.31 7.22
C ALA A 141 -3.12 3.38 6.03
N SER A 142 -3.29 4.41 5.19
CA SER A 142 -2.51 4.65 3.97
C SER A 142 -2.47 3.45 3.02
N LEU A 143 -3.51 2.60 3.05
CA LEU A 143 -3.55 1.37 2.27
C LEU A 143 -3.42 1.68 0.78
N THR A 144 -2.51 0.96 0.13
CA THR A 144 -2.43 0.86 -1.32
C THR A 144 -2.48 -0.61 -1.72
N ILE A 145 -3.11 -0.88 -2.86
CA ILE A 145 -3.19 -2.21 -3.44
C ILE A 145 -2.75 -2.10 -4.90
N THR A 146 -1.59 -2.68 -5.20
CA THR A 146 -1.00 -2.68 -6.54
C THR A 146 -1.10 -4.08 -7.15
N VAL A 147 -1.56 -4.19 -8.39
CA VAL A 147 -1.70 -5.46 -9.12
C VAL A 147 -0.73 -5.50 -10.30
N GLY A 148 -0.05 -6.64 -10.47
CA GLY A 148 0.83 -6.92 -11.61
C GLY A 148 0.57 -8.30 -12.21
N PHE A 149 0.99 -8.50 -13.46
CA PHE A 149 0.80 -9.74 -14.21
C PHE A 149 2.14 -10.38 -14.58
N GLY A 150 2.32 -11.65 -14.23
CA GLY A 150 3.50 -12.44 -14.57
C GLY A 150 3.42 -13.01 -15.99
N GLY A 151 4.56 -13.48 -16.53
CA GLY A 151 4.63 -14.02 -17.90
C GLY A 151 3.62 -15.14 -18.17
N SER A 152 3.44 -16.06 -17.19
CA SER A 152 2.54 -17.20 -17.30
C SER A 152 1.05 -16.83 -17.36
N PHE A 153 0.66 -15.62 -16.93
CA PHE A 153 -0.70 -15.10 -17.11
C PHE A 153 -1.08 -15.00 -18.59
N PHE A 154 -0.16 -14.46 -19.39
CA PHE A 154 -0.34 -14.32 -20.84
C PHE A 154 -0.39 -15.68 -21.52
N ASP A 155 0.46 -16.61 -21.09
CA ASP A 155 0.50 -17.95 -21.66
C ASP A 155 -0.80 -18.73 -21.39
N LYS A 156 -1.26 -18.76 -20.13
CA LYS A 156 -2.48 -19.48 -19.72
C LYS A 156 -3.74 -18.92 -20.37
N LEU A 157 -3.79 -17.61 -20.59
CA LEU A 157 -4.94 -16.98 -21.22
C LEU A 157 -4.83 -16.93 -22.74
N GLY A 158 -3.70 -17.30 -23.36
CA GLY A 158 -3.52 -17.18 -24.82
C GLY A 158 -3.42 -15.72 -25.29
N LEU A 159 -2.74 -14.87 -24.51
CA LEU A 159 -2.54 -13.44 -24.74
C LEU A 159 -1.08 -13.10 -25.02
N GLN A 160 -0.32 -14.02 -25.63
CA GLN A 160 1.12 -13.87 -25.88
C GLN A 160 1.43 -12.58 -26.67
N ASP A 161 0.61 -12.23 -27.66
CA ASP A 161 0.76 -11.00 -28.46
C ASP A 161 0.55 -9.70 -27.65
N ARG A 162 0.04 -9.80 -26.41
CA ARG A 162 -0.12 -8.69 -25.48
C ARG A 162 0.95 -8.67 -24.40
N ARG A 163 1.80 -9.70 -24.29
CA ARG A 163 2.90 -9.76 -23.31
C ARG A 163 3.93 -8.69 -23.68
N PRO A 164 4.27 -7.76 -22.76
CA PRO A 164 5.27 -6.75 -23.05
C PRO A 164 6.65 -7.41 -23.21
N PRO A 165 7.47 -7.02 -24.21
CA PRO A 165 8.79 -7.60 -24.39
C PRO A 165 9.72 -7.44 -23.17
N ALA A 166 9.59 -6.33 -22.44
CA ALA A 166 10.35 -6.08 -21.21
C ALA A 166 9.93 -6.95 -20.02
N LEU A 167 8.78 -7.64 -20.09
CA LEU A 167 8.42 -8.73 -19.17
C LEU A 167 9.13 -10.04 -19.57
N ALA A 168 10.44 -9.94 -19.78
CA ALA A 168 11.30 -11.08 -20.08
C ALA A 168 11.60 -11.87 -18.80
N ASP A 169 11.87 -13.17 -18.97
CA ASP A 169 12.32 -13.99 -17.84
C ASP A 169 13.70 -13.52 -17.40
N LEU A 170 13.89 -13.42 -16.08
CA LEU A 170 15.19 -13.03 -15.52
C LEU A 170 16.23 -14.11 -15.83
N PRO A 171 17.47 -13.73 -16.23
CA PRO A 171 18.55 -14.68 -16.38
C PRO A 171 18.92 -15.29 -15.02
N PRO A 172 19.56 -16.47 -14.99
CA PRO A 172 20.11 -16.99 -13.76
C PRO A 172 21.24 -16.08 -13.26
N PHE A 173 21.24 -15.77 -11.96
CA PHE A 173 22.31 -15.03 -11.32
C PHE A 173 23.20 -15.94 -10.48
N ARG A 174 24.46 -15.54 -10.30
CA ARG A 174 25.37 -16.25 -9.39
C ARG A 174 24.78 -16.20 -7.97
N LEU A 175 24.87 -17.32 -7.25
CA LEU A 175 24.31 -17.51 -5.90
C LEU A 175 22.77 -17.57 -5.83
N ASP A 176 22.09 -17.69 -6.97
CA ASP A 176 20.66 -17.99 -6.97
C ASP A 176 20.40 -19.32 -6.26
N ALA A 177 19.63 -19.24 -5.17
CA ALA A 177 19.07 -20.35 -4.43
C ALA A 177 17.55 -20.20 -4.39
N LEU A 178 16.95 -20.08 -5.59
CA LEU A 178 15.53 -19.80 -5.76
C LEU A 178 14.70 -21.03 -5.41
N ASP A 179 13.69 -20.85 -4.57
CA ASP A 179 12.67 -21.86 -4.29
C ASP A 179 11.53 -21.71 -5.32
N PRO A 180 11.31 -22.69 -6.22
CA PRO A 180 10.26 -22.61 -7.23
C PRO A 180 8.86 -22.45 -6.65
N ALA A 181 8.59 -23.00 -5.45
CA ALA A 181 7.31 -22.86 -4.78
C ALA A 181 7.04 -21.43 -4.28
N ARG A 182 8.09 -20.60 -4.17
CA ARG A 182 8.05 -19.21 -3.69
C ARG A 182 8.52 -18.21 -4.75
N SER A 183 8.43 -18.60 -6.02
CA SER A 183 8.84 -17.82 -7.18
C SER A 183 7.74 -17.82 -8.23
N GLY A 184 7.71 -16.79 -9.08
CA GLY A 184 6.71 -16.66 -10.15
C GLY A 184 5.28 -16.44 -9.64
N GLY A 185 4.31 -16.79 -10.47
CA GLY A 185 2.88 -16.53 -10.26
C GLY A 185 2.28 -15.76 -11.44
N ASP A 186 0.99 -15.97 -11.70
CA ASP A 186 0.29 -15.31 -12.80
C ASP A 186 -0.10 -13.88 -12.46
N ILE A 187 -0.52 -13.63 -11.22
CA ILE A 187 -0.92 -12.30 -10.74
C ILE A 187 -0.23 -12.05 -9.42
N CYS A 188 0.37 -10.88 -9.24
CA CYS A 188 0.82 -10.44 -7.92
C CYS A 188 -0.03 -9.30 -7.39
N VAL A 189 -0.21 -9.29 -6.08
CA VAL A 189 -0.84 -8.22 -5.32
C VAL A 189 0.15 -7.75 -4.26
N GLN A 190 0.47 -6.46 -4.28
CA GLN A 190 1.21 -5.77 -3.24
C GLN A 190 0.22 -4.93 -2.42
N ALA A 191 -0.02 -5.30 -1.16
CA ALA A 191 -0.80 -4.50 -0.22
C ALA A 191 0.14 -3.84 0.80
N CYS A 192 0.28 -2.52 0.74
CA CYS A 192 1.11 -1.75 1.67
C CYS A 192 0.23 -0.85 2.53
N SER A 193 0.48 -0.81 3.84
CA SER A 193 -0.30 -0.04 4.82
C SER A 193 0.54 0.28 6.05
N ASP A 194 0.18 1.33 6.79
CA ASP A 194 0.76 1.64 8.09
C ASP A 194 0.23 0.71 9.20
N ASP A 195 -0.83 -0.07 8.92
CA ASP A 195 -1.40 -1.09 9.80
C ASP A 195 -1.28 -2.49 9.17
N PRO A 196 -0.64 -3.47 9.84
CA PRO A 196 -0.43 -4.80 9.27
C PRO A 196 -1.73 -5.60 9.11
N GLN A 197 -2.74 -5.36 9.96
CA GLN A 197 -4.03 -6.04 9.90
C GLN A 197 -4.83 -5.56 8.68
N VAL A 198 -4.73 -4.28 8.35
CA VAL A 198 -5.33 -3.70 7.13
C VAL A 198 -4.70 -4.30 5.87
N ALA A 199 -3.37 -4.44 5.81
CA ALA A 199 -2.70 -5.10 4.69
C ALA A 199 -3.07 -6.59 4.56
N VAL A 200 -3.20 -7.30 5.69
CA VAL A 200 -3.62 -8.71 5.71
C VAL A 200 -5.06 -8.87 5.24
N HIS A 201 -5.98 -8.03 5.73
CA HIS A 201 -7.38 -7.99 5.33
C HIS A 201 -7.56 -7.84 3.83
N ALA A 202 -6.81 -6.90 3.22
CA ALA A 202 -6.87 -6.66 1.79
C ALA A 202 -6.55 -7.92 0.98
N VAL A 203 -5.39 -8.54 1.22
CA VAL A 203 -4.98 -9.76 0.49
C VAL A 203 -5.93 -10.93 0.78
N ARG A 204 -6.39 -11.09 2.02
CA ARG A 204 -7.31 -12.16 2.40
C ARG A 204 -8.63 -12.05 1.64
N ASN A 205 -9.21 -10.86 1.55
CA ASN A 205 -10.46 -10.65 0.84
C ASN A 205 -10.31 -10.87 -0.67
N LEU A 206 -9.22 -10.39 -1.27
CA LEU A 206 -8.95 -10.64 -2.70
C LEU A 206 -8.79 -12.13 -2.98
N ALA A 207 -8.04 -12.85 -2.13
CA ALA A 207 -7.91 -14.30 -2.22
C ALA A 207 -9.26 -15.01 -2.11
N ARG A 208 -10.11 -14.61 -1.15
CA ARG A 208 -11.47 -15.15 -0.97
C ARG A 208 -12.33 -14.94 -2.22
N MET A 209 -12.31 -13.72 -2.78
CA MET A 209 -13.04 -13.39 -4.01
C MET A 209 -12.52 -14.13 -5.25
N GLY A 210 -11.26 -14.55 -5.21
CA GLY A 210 -10.59 -15.33 -6.25
C GLY A 210 -10.96 -16.79 -6.28
N PHE A 211 -11.64 -17.34 -5.26
CA PHE A 211 -11.98 -18.76 -5.20
C PHE A 211 -12.66 -19.26 -6.49
N GLY A 212 -12.09 -20.32 -7.07
CA GLY A 212 -12.54 -20.91 -8.35
C GLY A 212 -11.89 -20.31 -9.60
N THR A 213 -11.23 -19.15 -9.50
CA THR A 213 -10.54 -18.47 -10.61
C THR A 213 -9.03 -18.32 -10.35
N THR A 214 -8.64 -18.11 -9.10
CA THR A 214 -7.24 -18.02 -8.64
C THR A 214 -7.02 -18.83 -7.36
N SER A 215 -5.75 -19.14 -7.09
CA SER A 215 -5.28 -19.72 -5.83
C SER A 215 -4.00 -19.02 -5.40
N VAL A 216 -3.78 -18.86 -4.08
CA VAL A 216 -2.54 -18.27 -3.57
C VAL A 216 -1.40 -19.24 -3.84
N ARG A 217 -0.39 -18.79 -4.58
CA ARG A 217 0.84 -19.54 -4.86
C ARG A 217 1.82 -19.41 -3.70
N TRP A 218 2.10 -18.17 -3.31
CA TRP A 218 2.93 -17.85 -2.16
C TRP A 218 2.56 -16.46 -1.64
N SER A 219 2.85 -16.19 -0.36
CA SER A 219 2.75 -14.87 0.22
C SER A 219 3.93 -14.56 1.13
N GLN A 220 4.14 -13.27 1.38
CA GLN A 220 5.21 -12.77 2.23
C GLN A 220 4.73 -11.52 2.97
N LEU A 221 4.85 -11.55 4.30
CA LEU A 221 4.69 -10.36 5.14
C LEU A 221 6.01 -9.61 5.25
N GLY A 222 5.94 -8.28 5.14
CA GLY A 222 7.03 -7.36 5.45
C GLY A 222 6.64 -6.53 6.68
N PHE A 223 7.51 -6.55 7.69
CA PHE A 223 7.23 -5.94 8.99
C PHE A 223 7.81 -4.53 9.16
N GLY A 224 8.57 -4.02 8.20
CA GLY A 224 9.14 -2.68 8.26
C GLY A 224 9.61 -2.25 6.88
N ARG A 225 9.38 -0.98 6.54
CA ARG A 225 9.92 -0.42 5.30
C ARG A 225 11.44 -0.39 5.34
N THR A 226 12.06 -0.80 4.24
CA THR A 226 13.51 -0.67 3.99
C THR A 226 13.75 0.15 2.73
N SER A 227 12.86 1.10 2.46
CA SER A 227 12.92 2.01 1.32
C SER A 227 12.36 3.39 1.70
N SER A 228 12.70 4.39 0.92
CA SER A 228 12.14 5.74 0.98
C SER A 228 11.87 6.19 -0.45
N THR A 229 10.63 6.57 -0.72
CA THR A 229 10.13 7.06 -2.01
C THR A 229 9.70 8.52 -1.93
N SER A 230 9.87 9.18 -0.77
CA SER A 230 9.63 10.61 -0.61
C SER A 230 10.73 11.26 0.22
N THR A 231 11.07 12.50 -0.11
CA THR A 231 11.99 13.37 0.63
C THR A 231 11.45 13.75 2.02
N ALA A 232 10.14 13.65 2.25
CA ALA A 232 9.52 13.88 3.55
C ALA A 232 9.75 12.72 4.55
N GLN A 233 10.26 11.58 4.10
CA GLN A 233 10.48 10.41 4.94
C GLN A 233 11.95 10.29 5.34
N THR A 234 12.20 10.14 6.65
CA THR A 234 13.50 9.65 7.11
C THR A 234 13.78 8.28 6.51
N THR A 235 14.99 8.09 5.96
CA THR A 235 15.43 6.80 5.41
C THR A 235 15.44 5.73 6.51
N PRO A 236 14.70 4.63 6.33
CA PRO A 236 14.62 3.57 7.34
C PRO A 236 15.89 2.72 7.33
N ARG A 237 15.99 1.76 8.26
CA ARG A 237 17.09 0.80 8.30
C ARG A 237 16.63 -0.59 7.88
N ASN A 238 17.49 -1.31 7.16
CA ASN A 238 17.32 -2.74 6.91
C ASN A 238 17.82 -3.59 8.09
N LEU A 239 17.69 -4.92 7.97
CA LEU A 239 18.10 -5.86 9.02
C LEU A 239 19.62 -5.96 9.22
N PHE A 240 20.44 -5.49 8.28
CA PHE A 240 21.88 -5.31 8.50
C PHE A 240 22.21 -4.04 9.29
N GLY A 241 21.21 -3.20 9.56
CA GLY A 241 21.30 -1.98 10.36
C GLY A 241 21.74 -0.75 9.58
N PHE A 242 21.81 -0.81 8.25
CA PHE A 242 22.16 0.33 7.38
C PHE A 242 20.92 1.10 6.93
N LYS A 243 21.06 2.42 6.72
CA LYS A 243 20.03 3.22 6.05
C LYS A 243 19.82 2.69 4.64
N ASP A 244 18.57 2.47 4.24
CA ASP A 244 18.21 1.84 2.97
C ASP A 244 17.15 2.67 2.22
N GLY A 245 17.47 3.08 0.99
CA GLY A 245 16.67 4.00 0.18
C GLY A 245 17.17 5.45 0.10
N THR A 246 18.42 5.74 0.48
CA THR A 246 19.01 7.09 0.41
C THR A 246 19.10 7.62 -1.03
N ASN A 247 19.58 6.81 -1.98
CA ASN A 247 19.76 7.20 -3.39
C ASN A 247 18.72 6.49 -4.27
N ASN A 248 17.45 6.77 -4.03
CA ASN A 248 16.30 6.20 -4.74
C ASN A 248 15.52 7.32 -5.44
N VAL A 249 14.83 7.03 -6.55
CA VAL A 249 13.93 7.97 -7.20
C VAL A 249 12.77 8.33 -6.25
N LYS A 250 12.50 9.62 -6.09
CA LYS A 250 11.48 10.14 -5.17
C LYS A 250 10.23 10.60 -5.91
N ALA A 251 9.10 10.59 -5.20
CA ALA A 251 7.81 11.09 -5.65
C ALA A 251 7.88 12.55 -6.11
N GLU A 252 8.79 13.33 -5.53
CA GLU A 252 9.01 14.74 -5.84
C GLU A 252 9.91 14.95 -7.07
N GLU A 253 10.33 13.89 -7.76
CA GLU A 253 11.19 13.92 -8.96
C GLU A 253 10.43 13.35 -10.19
N PRO A 254 9.39 14.04 -10.70
CA PRO A 254 8.53 13.51 -11.76
C PRO A 254 9.29 13.16 -13.04
N ASP A 255 10.25 13.99 -13.45
CA ASP A 255 11.07 13.72 -14.64
C ASP A 255 11.87 12.41 -14.49
N GLN A 256 12.41 12.14 -13.29
CA GLN A 256 13.13 10.88 -12.99
C GLN A 256 12.20 9.68 -12.97
N LEU A 257 10.96 9.86 -12.48
CA LEU A 257 9.95 8.80 -12.52
C LEU A 257 9.53 8.48 -13.96
N ASP A 258 9.33 9.49 -14.78
CA ASP A 258 8.99 9.33 -16.20
C ASP A 258 10.12 8.63 -16.97
N ASP A 259 11.37 9.00 -16.71
CA ASP A 259 12.54 8.44 -17.40
C ASP A 259 12.90 7.02 -16.93
N HIS A 260 12.60 6.65 -15.68
CA HIS A 260 13.18 5.44 -15.05
C HIS A 260 12.17 4.47 -14.43
N VAL A 261 10.92 4.87 -14.23
CA VAL A 261 9.91 4.03 -13.54
C VAL A 261 8.72 3.75 -14.43
N TRP A 262 8.20 4.76 -15.13
CA TRP A 262 6.98 4.64 -15.93
C TRP A 262 7.26 4.25 -17.37
N VAL A 263 6.42 3.35 -17.91
CA VAL A 263 6.46 2.99 -19.32
C VAL A 263 5.89 4.16 -20.15
N GLN A 264 6.71 4.69 -21.06
CA GLN A 264 6.31 5.79 -21.95
C GLN A 264 5.57 5.28 -23.19
N PRO A 265 4.79 6.13 -23.88
CA PRO A 265 4.19 5.77 -25.15
C PRO A 265 5.24 5.30 -26.17
N GLY A 266 5.08 4.09 -26.70
CA GLY A 266 5.99 3.49 -27.68
C GLY A 266 7.05 2.53 -27.10
N ASP A 267 7.23 2.47 -25.78
CA ASP A 267 8.20 1.56 -25.13
C ASP A 267 7.70 0.10 -25.06
N GLY A 268 6.41 -0.12 -25.31
CA GLY A 268 5.77 -1.42 -25.23
C GLY A 268 4.34 -1.40 -25.76
N PRO A 269 3.55 -2.45 -25.48
CA PRO A 269 2.13 -2.47 -25.85
C PRO A 269 1.38 -1.29 -25.22
N ASP A 270 0.46 -0.66 -25.96
CA ASP A 270 -0.27 0.55 -25.52
C ASP A 270 -0.89 0.43 -24.12
N TRP A 271 -1.40 -0.76 -23.77
CA TRP A 271 -2.04 -1.02 -22.47
C TRP A 271 -1.10 -0.90 -21.27
N MET A 272 0.22 -0.97 -21.48
CA MET A 272 1.23 -0.79 -20.43
C MET A 272 1.67 0.66 -20.25
N THR A 273 1.26 1.60 -21.11
CA THR A 273 1.60 3.03 -20.98
C THR A 273 1.16 3.55 -19.61
N GLY A 274 2.07 4.19 -18.86
CA GLY A 274 1.85 4.63 -17.48
C GLY A 274 1.95 3.51 -16.42
N GLY A 275 2.16 2.26 -16.85
CA GLY A 275 2.51 1.14 -15.99
C GLY A 275 4.00 1.10 -15.61
N THR A 276 4.41 0.04 -14.93
CA THR A 276 5.82 -0.22 -14.57
C THR A 276 6.08 -1.73 -14.48
N TYR A 277 7.35 -2.13 -14.41
CA TYR A 277 7.76 -3.52 -14.24
C TYR A 277 8.29 -3.76 -12.83
N LEU A 278 7.78 -4.81 -12.17
CA LEU A 278 8.17 -5.18 -10.82
C LEU A 278 9.06 -6.42 -10.83
N VAL A 279 10.18 -6.35 -10.12
CA VAL A 279 11.01 -7.50 -9.76
C VAL A 279 10.92 -7.75 -8.26
N ALA A 280 10.38 -8.91 -7.86
CA ALA A 280 10.33 -9.33 -6.46
C ALA A 280 11.44 -10.36 -6.16
N ARG A 281 12.30 -10.06 -5.17
CA ARG A 281 13.39 -10.96 -4.76
C ARG A 281 13.34 -11.17 -3.25
N ARG A 282 13.24 -12.43 -2.81
CA ARG A 282 13.33 -12.80 -1.39
C ARG A 282 14.78 -13.11 -1.04
N ILE A 283 15.46 -12.14 -0.44
CA ILE A 283 16.89 -12.23 -0.13
C ILE A 283 17.05 -12.59 1.35
N ARG A 284 17.61 -13.78 1.62
CA ARG A 284 17.96 -14.19 2.99
C ARG A 284 19.27 -13.53 3.39
N MET A 285 19.27 -12.88 4.55
CA MET A 285 20.47 -12.34 5.17
C MET A 285 21.09 -13.39 6.11
N HIS A 286 22.41 -13.56 6.05
CA HIS A 286 23.18 -14.38 6.99
C HIS A 286 23.58 -13.54 8.21
N ILE A 287 22.60 -13.29 9.08
CA ILE A 287 22.71 -12.31 10.19
C ILE A 287 23.79 -12.72 11.20
N GLU A 288 23.93 -14.00 11.52
CA GLU A 288 24.89 -14.46 12.52
C GLU A 288 26.34 -14.24 12.09
N THR A 289 26.62 -14.39 10.80
CA THR A 289 27.94 -14.08 10.23
C THR A 289 28.15 -12.58 10.19
N TRP A 290 27.14 -11.83 9.72
CA TRP A 290 27.19 -10.37 9.62
C TRP A 290 27.45 -9.68 10.97
N ASP A 291 26.76 -10.12 12.03
CA ASP A 291 26.87 -9.53 13.37
C ASP A 291 28.25 -9.76 14.02
N ARG A 292 29.06 -10.65 13.44
CA ARG A 292 30.45 -10.92 13.85
C ARG A 292 31.48 -10.24 12.95
N THR A 293 31.06 -9.67 11.84
CA THR A 293 31.90 -8.87 10.94
C THR A 293 32.24 -7.53 11.59
N SER A 294 33.49 -7.07 11.46
CA SER A 294 33.90 -5.78 12.03
C SER A 294 33.10 -4.62 11.43
N LEU A 295 32.89 -3.53 12.18
CA LEU A 295 32.18 -2.36 11.65
C LEU A 295 32.85 -1.81 10.36
N GLN A 296 34.18 -1.76 10.35
CA GLN A 296 34.94 -1.31 9.17
C GLN A 296 34.63 -2.18 7.94
N GLU A 297 34.61 -3.50 8.09
CA GLU A 297 34.31 -4.41 6.99
C GLU A 297 32.83 -4.31 6.57
N GLN A 298 31.90 -4.17 7.51
CA GLN A 298 30.48 -3.92 7.17
C GLN A 298 30.31 -2.65 6.33
N GLU A 299 30.95 -1.55 6.74
CA GLU A 299 30.92 -0.28 6.02
C GLU A 299 31.60 -0.38 4.65
N GLN A 300 32.72 -1.09 4.54
CA GLN A 300 33.40 -1.32 3.25
C GLN A 300 32.55 -2.15 2.28
N ILE A 301 31.85 -3.18 2.78
CA ILE A 301 30.94 -4.00 1.96
C ILE A 301 29.79 -3.15 1.40
N VAL A 302 29.23 -2.24 2.21
CA VAL A 302 28.11 -1.38 1.80
C VAL A 302 28.58 -0.14 1.02
N GLY A 303 29.80 0.32 1.27
CA GLY A 303 30.37 1.56 0.71
C GLY A 303 29.85 2.85 1.36
N ARG A 304 29.25 2.76 2.56
CA ARG A 304 28.72 3.91 3.32
C ARG A 304 28.95 3.73 4.81
N SER A 305 28.92 4.82 5.57
CA SER A 305 28.93 4.75 7.03
C SER A 305 27.63 4.18 7.58
N LYS A 306 27.70 3.33 8.60
CA LYS A 306 26.52 2.67 9.20
C LYS A 306 25.68 3.64 10.01
N GLY A 307 26.34 4.55 10.73
CA GLY A 307 25.68 5.57 11.56
C GLY A 307 24.86 6.54 10.72
N GLU A 308 25.54 7.31 9.88
CA GLU A 308 24.94 8.42 9.13
C GLU A 308 24.48 8.06 7.71
N GLY A 309 25.06 7.03 7.09
CA GLY A 309 24.75 6.66 5.70
C GLY A 309 25.49 7.50 4.65
N ASN A 310 26.53 8.24 5.05
CA ASN A 310 27.34 9.03 4.11
C ASN A 310 28.30 8.11 3.33
N PRO A 311 28.70 8.46 2.09
CA PRO A 311 29.78 7.75 1.39
C PRO A 311 31.06 7.68 2.24
N LEU A 312 31.82 6.59 2.09
CA LEU A 312 33.13 6.40 2.73
C LEU A 312 34.24 7.25 2.08
#